data_AF-A0A8H6YHC0-F1
#
_entry.id   AF-A0A8H6YHC0-F1
#
_cell.length_a   1.000
_cell.length_b   1.000
_cell.length_c   1.000
_cell.angle_alpha   90.00
_cell.angle_beta   90.00
_cell.angle_gamma   90.00
#
_symmetry.space_group_name_H-M   'P 1'
#
loop_
_entity.id
_entity.type
_entity.pdbx_description
1 polymer ?
#
loop_
_entity_poly.entity_id
_entity_poly.type
_entity_poly.pdbx_seq_one_letter_code
_entity_poly.pdbx_strand_id
1 'polypeptide(L)'
;MKLSIVVLALAASAYASVVARVEGEVTVAASAKWLSIEEGISYKNGSTVSLAPRAGTEVVHCYGTGTKADRAPIISVIDDWCGRVFGTTVNNGQTIWARYDYGTFTILVSAEAINGCSWVVDGNCNRLLRLPTDRCNTNGENGKQGGFETDLCGQWRMDPGCCGSDF
;
A
#
# COMPACT_ATOMS: atom_id res chain seq x y z
N MET A 1 -27.94 -48.22 -58.67
CA MET A 1 -28.15 -46.98 -59.45
C MET A 1 -27.15 -45.94 -58.96
N LYS A 2 -26.28 -45.43 -59.85
CA LYS A 2 -25.37 -44.32 -59.54
C LYS A 2 -26.15 -43.02 -59.56
N LEU A 3 -26.01 -42.20 -58.52
CA LEU A 3 -26.32 -40.77 -58.58
C LEU A 3 -25.14 -40.01 -57.98
N SER A 4 -24.43 -39.26 -58.82
CA SER A 4 -23.38 -38.33 -58.40
C SER A 4 -24.00 -36.95 -58.22
N ILE A 5 -23.82 -36.33 -57.06
CA ILE A 5 -24.13 -34.91 -56.84
C ILE A 5 -22.84 -34.24 -56.38
N VAL A 6 -22.38 -33.24 -57.14
CA VAL A 6 -21.31 -32.31 -56.78
C VAL A 6 -21.95 -31.21 -55.93
N VAL A 7 -21.44 -30.98 -54.71
CA VAL A 7 -21.87 -29.86 -53.87
C VAL A 7 -20.69 -28.89 -53.72
N LEU A 8 -20.93 -27.65 -54.16
CA LEU A 8 -20.05 -26.50 -53.99
C LEU A 8 -19.77 -26.23 -52.51
N ALA A 9 -18.50 -25.99 -52.18
CA ALA A 9 -18.10 -25.49 -50.88
C ALA A 9 -18.49 -24.01 -50.72
N LEU A 10 -19.27 -23.70 -49.69
CA LEU A 10 -19.40 -22.37 -49.11
C LEU A 10 -19.00 -22.48 -47.64
N ALA A 11 -17.92 -21.80 -47.27
CA ALA A 11 -17.34 -21.81 -45.94
C ALA A 11 -18.09 -20.84 -45.02
N ALA A 12 -18.54 -21.34 -43.86
CA ALA A 12 -18.69 -20.58 -42.62
C ALA A 12 -18.83 -21.59 -41.46
N SER A 13 -17.79 -21.71 -40.63
CA SER A 13 -17.72 -22.67 -39.54
C SER A 13 -18.59 -22.27 -38.35
N ALA A 14 -19.46 -23.19 -37.95
CA ALA A 14 -20.34 -23.14 -36.78
C ALA A 14 -19.57 -23.35 -35.46
N TYR A 15 -20.09 -22.84 -34.34
CA TYR A 15 -19.96 -23.52 -33.05
C TYR A 15 -21.25 -23.41 -32.23
N ALA A 16 -21.79 -24.58 -31.90
CA ALA A 16 -22.88 -24.81 -30.97
C ALA A 16 -22.40 -24.63 -29.52
N SER A 17 -23.26 -24.09 -28.67
CA SER A 17 -23.01 -23.96 -27.23
C SER A 17 -23.23 -25.30 -26.51
N VAL A 18 -22.15 -25.86 -25.95
CA VAL A 18 -22.19 -26.96 -24.97
C VAL A 18 -21.87 -26.38 -23.60
N VAL A 19 -22.79 -26.50 -22.64
CA VAL A 19 -22.55 -26.16 -21.24
C VAL A 19 -22.00 -27.42 -20.55
N ALA A 20 -20.71 -27.44 -20.26
CA ALA A 20 -20.09 -28.46 -19.40
C ALA A 20 -19.89 -27.86 -18.00
N ARG A 21 -20.49 -28.48 -16.97
CA ARG A 21 -20.12 -28.25 -15.57
C ARG A 21 -18.84 -29.03 -15.29
N VAL A 22 -17.78 -28.35 -14.87
CA VAL A 22 -16.56 -28.99 -14.37
C VAL A 22 -16.47 -28.71 -12.88
N GLU A 23 -16.72 -29.74 -12.06
CA GLU A 23 -16.18 -29.81 -10.70
C GLU A 23 -14.70 -30.15 -10.85
N GLY A 24 -13.83 -29.20 -10.51
CA GLY A 24 -12.39 -29.32 -10.69
C GLY A 24 -11.64 -28.75 -9.51
N GLU A 25 -11.08 -29.66 -8.71
CA GLU A 25 -10.09 -29.44 -7.66
C GLU A 25 -8.87 -28.69 -8.24
N VAL A 26 -8.60 -27.48 -7.73
CA VAL A 26 -7.49 -26.64 -8.21
C VAL A 26 -6.18 -27.19 -7.65
N THR A 27 -5.51 -28.00 -8.45
CA THR A 27 -4.08 -28.30 -8.28
C THR A 27 -3.28 -27.15 -8.90
N VAL A 28 -2.67 -26.32 -8.04
CA VAL A 28 -1.76 -25.24 -8.47
C VAL A 28 -0.47 -25.83 -9.03
N ALA A 29 -0.44 -26.01 -10.35
CA ALA A 29 0.78 -26.34 -11.09
C ALA A 29 1.69 -25.11 -11.16
N ALA A 30 2.86 -25.21 -10.53
CA ALA A 30 3.93 -24.23 -10.64
C ALA A 30 4.42 -24.13 -12.09
N SER A 31 4.08 -23.03 -12.76
CA SER A 31 4.81 -22.53 -13.92
C SER A 31 4.63 -21.02 -13.99
N ALA A 32 5.44 -20.32 -13.21
CA ALA A 32 5.51 -18.87 -13.20
C ALA A 32 6.16 -18.39 -14.50
N LYS A 33 5.33 -18.23 -15.53
CA LYS A 33 5.64 -17.39 -16.69
C LYS A 33 5.53 -15.95 -16.21
N TRP A 34 6.69 -15.34 -15.94
CA TRP A 34 6.83 -13.95 -15.52
C TRP A 34 6.18 -13.01 -16.55
N LEU A 35 4.95 -12.56 -16.25
CA LEU A 35 4.45 -11.29 -16.77
C LEU A 35 4.90 -10.23 -15.76
N SER A 36 5.56 -9.19 -16.25
CA SER A 36 6.10 -8.07 -15.47
C SER A 36 5.07 -7.51 -14.49
N ILE A 37 5.29 -7.70 -13.19
CA ILE A 37 4.54 -7.04 -12.13
C ILE A 37 5.22 -5.68 -11.90
N GLU A 38 4.81 -4.67 -12.68
CA GLU A 38 5.18 -3.26 -12.42
C GLU A 38 4.18 -2.57 -11.48
N GLU A 39 3.20 -3.29 -10.94
CA GLU A 39 2.20 -2.72 -10.04
C GLU A 39 2.33 -3.36 -8.66
N GLY A 40 2.86 -2.57 -7.73
CA GLY A 40 3.18 -2.96 -6.36
C GLY A 40 1.97 -3.51 -5.61
N ILE A 41 1.74 -4.81 -5.69
CA ILE A 41 0.75 -5.51 -4.88
C ILE A 41 1.51 -6.39 -3.89
N SER A 42 1.29 -6.16 -2.60
CA SER A 42 1.75 -7.07 -1.54
C SER A 42 0.59 -7.92 -1.06
N TYR A 43 0.81 -9.20 -0.83
CA TYR A 43 -0.20 -10.09 -0.26
C TYR A 43 0.11 -10.26 1.23
N LYS A 44 -0.76 -9.72 2.09
CA LYS A 44 -0.79 -10.10 3.51
C LYS A 44 -2.14 -10.72 3.82
N ASN A 45 -2.11 -11.96 4.33
CA ASN A 45 -3.28 -12.71 4.80
C ASN A 45 -4.45 -12.80 3.79
N GLY A 46 -4.16 -13.10 2.53
CA GLY A 46 -5.18 -13.27 1.49
C GLY A 46 -5.84 -11.99 0.97
N SER A 47 -5.43 -10.81 1.44
CA SER A 47 -5.88 -9.50 0.94
C SER A 47 -4.83 -8.86 0.04
N THR A 48 -5.24 -8.37 -1.13
CA THR A 48 -4.38 -7.59 -2.04
C THR A 48 -4.17 -6.20 -1.46
N VAL A 49 -2.95 -5.91 -1.01
CA VAL A 49 -2.53 -4.57 -0.61
C VAL A 49 -1.98 -3.87 -1.84
N SER A 50 -2.68 -2.85 -2.33
CA SER A 50 -2.08 -1.89 -3.26
C SER A 50 -1.00 -1.11 -2.52
N LEU A 51 0.24 -1.23 -2.98
CA LEU A 51 1.39 -0.38 -2.62
C LEU A 51 1.62 0.70 -3.69
N ALA A 52 0.71 0.85 -4.65
CA ALA A 52 0.81 1.87 -5.66
C ALA A 52 0.76 3.27 -5.00
N PRO A 53 1.48 4.26 -5.56
CA PRO A 53 1.36 5.64 -5.15
C PRO A 53 -0.11 6.07 -5.10
N ARG A 54 -0.47 6.87 -4.08
CA ARG A 54 -1.83 7.41 -4.00
C ARG A 54 -2.02 8.48 -5.08
N ALA A 55 -3.26 8.88 -5.33
CA ALA A 55 -3.53 9.93 -6.30
C ALA A 55 -2.80 11.22 -5.91
N GLY A 56 -2.13 11.85 -6.89
CA GLY A 56 -1.32 13.05 -6.69
C GLY A 56 0.18 12.77 -6.58
N THR A 57 0.94 13.84 -6.42
CA THR A 57 2.38 13.77 -6.19
C THR A 57 2.64 13.57 -4.71
N GLU A 58 3.37 12.52 -4.36
CA GLU A 58 3.86 12.28 -3.01
C GLU A 58 5.09 13.13 -2.74
N VAL A 59 5.00 14.04 -1.77
CA VAL A 59 6.07 14.97 -1.39
C VAL A 59 6.51 14.70 0.03
N VAL A 60 7.81 14.47 0.22
CA VAL A 60 8.39 14.22 1.56
C VAL A 60 8.99 15.48 2.13
N HIS A 61 8.59 15.82 3.35
CA HIS A 61 9.07 16.95 4.12
C HIS A 61 9.84 16.43 5.34
N CYS A 62 11.13 16.77 5.41
CA CYS A 62 12.00 16.40 6.52
C CYS A 62 12.06 17.52 7.56
N TYR A 63 12.02 17.20 8.85
CA TYR A 63 12.14 18.21 9.90
C TYR A 63 13.51 18.90 9.97
N GLY A 64 14.59 18.17 9.63
CA GLY A 64 15.97 18.68 9.62
C GLY A 64 16.57 18.95 11.01
N THR A 65 15.76 19.01 12.06
CA THR A 65 16.15 19.23 13.46
C THR A 65 15.34 18.33 14.39
N GLY A 66 15.54 18.47 15.71
CA GLY A 66 14.76 17.72 16.71
C GLY A 66 15.35 16.38 17.13
N THR A 67 14.53 15.63 17.85
CA THR A 67 14.89 14.31 18.39
C THR A 67 15.11 13.31 17.26
N LYS A 68 15.95 12.32 17.55
CA LYS A 68 16.35 11.29 16.59
C LYS A 68 16.09 9.93 17.20
N ALA A 69 15.57 9.02 16.39
CA ALA A 69 15.45 7.61 16.75
C ALA A 69 16.07 6.73 15.66
N ASP A 70 16.48 5.52 16.05
CA ASP A 70 16.94 4.55 15.07
C ASP A 70 15.77 4.04 14.24
N ARG A 71 16.06 3.56 13.03
CA ARG A 71 15.03 3.09 12.11
C ARG A 71 14.22 1.94 12.70
N ALA A 72 14.86 1.00 13.40
CA ALA A 72 14.19 -0.19 13.94
C ALA A 72 12.98 0.12 14.85
N PRO A 73 13.08 0.95 15.91
CA PRO A 73 11.91 1.31 16.73
C PRO A 73 10.85 2.08 15.93
N ILE A 74 11.25 2.94 14.97
CA ILE A 74 10.30 3.64 14.09
C ILE A 74 9.48 2.64 13.27
N ILE A 75 10.14 1.67 12.64
CA ILE A 75 9.46 0.64 11.84
C ILE A 75 8.49 -0.17 12.71
N SER A 76 8.90 -0.55 13.93
CA SER A 76 8.04 -1.28 14.86
C SER A 76 6.76 -0.51 15.20
N VAL A 77 6.89 0.81 15.41
CA VAL A 77 5.75 1.70 15.70
C VAL A 77 4.82 1.82 14.49
N ILE A 78 5.39 1.99 13.30
CA ILE A 78 4.61 2.09 12.05
C ILE A 78 3.83 0.79 11.81
N ASP A 79 4.48 -0.38 11.93
CA ASP A 79 3.85 -1.67 11.68
C ASP A 79 2.68 -1.94 12.66
N ASP A 80 2.87 -1.66 13.96
CA ASP A 80 1.82 -1.79 14.96
C ASP A 80 0.65 -0.83 14.72
N TRP A 81 0.95 0.46 14.48
CA TRP A 81 -0.09 1.47 14.28
C TRP A 81 -0.91 1.18 13.03
N CYS A 82 -0.25 0.91 11.90
CA CYS A 82 -0.93 0.57 10.65
C CYS A 82 -1.76 -0.70 10.77
N GLY A 83 -1.32 -1.69 11.55
CA GLY A 83 -2.11 -2.89 11.84
C GLY A 83 -3.39 -2.58 12.61
N ARG A 84 -3.36 -1.61 13.53
CA ARG A 84 -4.52 -1.20 14.34
C ARG A 84 -5.51 -0.33 13.58
N VAL A 85 -5.03 0.57 12.72
CA VAL A 85 -5.89 1.53 12.01
C VAL A 85 -6.32 1.07 10.62
N PHE A 86 -5.83 -0.06 10.12
CA PHE A 86 -6.23 -0.61 8.82
C PHE A 86 -7.75 -0.71 8.69
N GLY A 87 -8.30 -0.23 7.57
CA GLY A 87 -9.74 -0.20 7.33
C GLY A 87 -10.50 0.94 8.04
N THR A 88 -9.81 1.78 8.81
CA THR A 88 -10.44 2.96 9.45
C THR A 88 -10.71 4.04 8.41
N THR A 89 -11.92 4.61 8.42
CA THR A 89 -12.25 5.80 7.62
C THR A 89 -11.74 7.06 8.30
N VAL A 90 -11.00 7.87 7.56
CA VAL A 90 -10.53 9.20 7.96
C VAL A 90 -11.29 10.23 7.12
N ASN A 91 -12.16 11.01 7.78
CA ASN A 91 -12.97 12.02 7.12
C ASN A 91 -12.17 13.31 6.91
N ASN A 92 -12.62 14.17 6.00
CA ASN A 92 -11.95 15.45 5.72
C ASN A 92 -11.72 16.27 7.01
N GLY A 93 -10.48 16.72 7.21
CA GLY A 93 -10.04 17.46 8.39
C GLY A 93 -9.86 16.61 9.65
N GLN A 94 -10.04 15.29 9.57
CA GLN A 94 -9.80 14.38 10.67
C GLN A 94 -8.33 13.92 10.69
N THR A 95 -7.74 13.92 11.88
CA THR A 95 -6.43 13.32 12.15
C THR A 95 -6.60 12.12 13.07
N ILE A 96 -6.03 10.99 12.68
CA ILE A 96 -5.83 9.83 13.56
C ILE A 96 -4.36 9.73 13.94
N TRP A 97 -4.06 9.41 15.18
CA TRP A 97 -2.69 9.42 15.68
C TRP A 97 -2.49 8.45 16.84
N ALA A 98 -1.22 8.10 17.09
CA ALA A 98 -0.79 7.42 18.30
C ALA A 98 0.61 7.89 18.69
N ARG A 99 0.90 7.83 19.98
CA ARG A 99 2.23 8.09 20.53
C ARG A 99 2.71 6.87 21.30
N TYR A 100 3.97 6.49 21.07
CA TYR A 100 4.63 5.35 21.68
C TYR A 100 5.79 5.84 22.53
N ASP A 101 5.81 5.44 23.80
CA ASP A 101 6.81 5.87 24.78
C ASP A 101 7.90 4.80 24.94
N TYR A 102 9.15 5.20 24.73
CA TYR A 102 10.36 4.38 24.92
C TYR A 102 11.17 4.82 26.15
N GLY A 103 10.58 5.65 27.02
CA GLY A 103 11.16 6.19 28.25
C GLY A 103 12.06 7.40 28.00
N THR A 104 13.04 7.29 27.09
CA THR A 104 13.97 8.39 26.77
C THR A 104 13.50 9.24 25.59
N PHE A 105 12.59 8.73 24.78
CA PHE A 105 11.97 9.44 23.67
C PHE A 105 10.58 8.86 23.38
N THR A 106 9.78 9.58 22.60
CA THR A 106 8.52 9.04 22.06
C THR A 106 8.55 9.04 20.54
N ILE A 107 7.69 8.23 19.93
CA ILE A 107 7.44 8.24 18.49
C ILE A 107 5.95 8.52 18.29
N LEU A 108 5.64 9.62 17.61
CA LEU A 108 4.31 9.95 17.14
C LEU A 108 4.16 9.51 15.69
N VAL A 109 3.06 8.82 15.41
CA VAL A 109 2.61 8.54 14.04
C VAL A 109 1.20 9.07 13.88
N SER A 110 0.93 9.70 12.75
CA SER A 110 -0.41 10.18 12.43
C SER A 110 -0.71 10.16 10.95
N ALA A 111 -2.00 10.14 10.63
CA ALA A 111 -2.48 10.42 9.29
C ALA A 111 -3.68 11.36 9.35
N GLU A 112 -3.72 12.30 8.42
CA GLU A 112 -4.73 13.34 8.31
C GLU A 112 -5.32 13.34 6.90
N ALA A 113 -6.64 13.46 6.79
CA ALA A 113 -7.28 13.68 5.50
C ALA A 113 -7.38 15.19 5.22
N ILE A 114 -6.74 15.61 4.13
CA ILE A 114 -6.57 17.02 3.74
C ILE A 114 -7.31 17.31 2.42
N ASN A 115 -7.38 18.59 2.06
CA ASN A 115 -7.88 19.08 0.75
C ASN A 115 -9.31 18.65 0.39
N GLY A 116 -10.19 18.44 1.37
CA GLY A 116 -11.57 18.03 1.12
C GLY A 116 -11.75 16.52 0.96
N CYS A 117 -10.68 15.73 1.03
CA CYS A 117 -10.74 14.29 0.81
C CYS A 117 -11.24 13.54 2.05
N SER A 118 -11.80 12.36 1.82
CA SER A 118 -12.01 11.34 2.86
C SER A 118 -11.58 10.00 2.29
N TRP A 119 -10.94 9.17 3.09
CA TRP A 119 -10.34 7.94 2.61
C TRP A 119 -10.29 6.88 3.72
N VAL A 120 -10.09 5.63 3.31
CA VAL A 120 -9.90 4.51 4.22
C VAL A 120 -8.42 4.21 4.31
N VAL A 121 -7.91 3.98 5.53
CA VAL A 121 -6.53 3.51 5.73
C VAL A 121 -6.39 2.17 5.02
N ASP A 122 -5.60 2.15 3.96
CA ASP A 122 -5.31 0.96 3.18
C ASP A 122 -3.88 0.48 3.46
N GLY A 123 -3.41 -0.48 2.65
CA GLY A 123 -2.09 -1.05 2.87
C GLY A 123 -0.91 -0.15 2.46
N ASN A 124 -1.16 1.07 1.94
CA ASN A 124 -0.12 2.07 1.77
C ASN A 124 0.34 2.69 3.09
N CYS A 125 -0.41 2.54 4.19
CA CYS A 125 -0.08 3.12 5.49
C CYS A 125 1.40 2.95 5.88
N ASN A 126 1.90 1.71 5.78
CA ASN A 126 3.30 1.39 6.10
C ASN A 126 4.27 2.09 5.16
N ARG A 127 3.97 2.09 3.85
CA ARG A 127 4.83 2.69 2.84
C ARG A 127 4.95 4.20 3.08
N LEU A 128 3.81 4.88 3.25
CA LEU A 128 3.74 6.34 3.37
C LEU A 128 4.46 6.84 4.62
N LEU A 129 4.26 6.20 5.77
CA LEU A 129 4.98 6.56 7.00
C LEU A 129 6.48 6.21 6.97
N ARG A 130 6.90 5.24 6.15
CA ARG A 130 8.31 4.91 5.95
C ARG A 130 9.02 5.91 5.03
N LEU A 131 8.31 6.64 4.17
CA LEU A 131 8.91 7.64 3.28
C LEU A 131 9.77 8.68 4.03
N PRO A 132 9.26 9.39 5.05
CA PRO A 132 10.10 10.30 5.83
C PRO A 132 11.15 9.57 6.69
N THR A 133 10.95 8.30 7.05
CA THR A 133 11.99 7.51 7.74
C THR A 133 13.21 7.25 6.86
N ASP A 134 12.95 6.89 5.59
CA ASP A 134 13.96 6.37 4.68
C ASP A 134 14.57 7.45 3.79
N ARG A 135 13.84 8.54 3.53
CA ARG A 135 14.30 9.66 2.68
C ARG A 135 14.83 10.85 3.46
N CYS A 136 14.60 10.91 4.77
CA CYS A 136 15.22 11.92 5.64
C CYS A 136 16.39 11.31 6.41
N ASN A 137 17.50 12.05 6.52
CA ASN A 137 18.75 11.59 7.14
C ASN A 137 19.22 10.22 6.59
N THR A 138 19.69 10.25 5.34
CA THR A 138 20.04 9.05 4.55
C THR A 138 21.42 8.47 4.82
N ASN A 139 22.17 9.01 5.80
CA ASN A 139 23.53 8.59 6.13
C ASN A 139 23.63 7.23 6.87
N GLY A 140 22.54 6.47 6.97
CA GLY A 140 22.50 5.16 7.63
C GLY A 140 21.11 4.81 8.16
N GLU A 141 21.04 3.75 8.97
CA GLU A 141 19.80 3.30 9.62
C GLU A 141 19.50 4.06 10.92
N ASN A 142 20.49 4.74 11.49
CA ASN A 142 20.39 5.38 12.79
C ASN A 142 20.18 6.88 12.69
N GLY A 143 19.65 7.47 13.77
CA GLY A 143 19.56 8.93 13.87
C GLY A 143 18.52 9.59 12.96
N LYS A 144 17.39 8.91 12.72
CA LYS A 144 16.28 9.41 11.89
C LYS A 144 15.52 10.49 12.65
N GLN A 145 15.38 11.68 12.05
CA GLN A 145 14.59 12.79 12.59
C GLN A 145 13.11 12.72 12.18
N GLY A 146 12.76 11.84 11.25
CA GLY A 146 11.43 11.77 10.68
C GLY A 146 11.02 13.01 9.88
N GLY A 147 9.71 13.21 9.82
CA GLY A 147 9.06 14.17 8.93
C GLY A 147 7.64 13.73 8.58
N PHE A 148 7.13 14.26 7.49
CA PHE A 148 5.83 13.86 6.96
C PHE A 148 5.88 13.73 5.44
N GLU A 149 4.99 12.91 4.91
CA GLU A 149 4.68 12.87 3.49
C GLU A 149 3.30 13.47 3.26
N THR A 150 3.14 14.18 2.15
CA THR A 150 1.85 14.68 1.68
C THR A 150 1.59 14.21 0.26
N ASP A 151 0.38 13.68 0.05
CA ASP A 151 -0.19 13.43 -1.27
C ASP A 151 -1.35 14.42 -1.53
N LEU A 152 -2.18 14.18 -2.56
CA LEU A 152 -3.34 15.05 -2.85
C LEU A 152 -4.36 15.12 -1.70
N CYS A 153 -4.50 14.04 -0.93
CA CYS A 153 -5.59 13.78 -0.02
C CYS A 153 -5.17 13.42 1.41
N GLY A 154 -3.89 13.13 1.64
CA GLY A 154 -3.37 12.65 2.92
C GLY A 154 -2.09 13.36 3.32
N GLN A 155 -1.93 13.56 4.62
CA GLN A 155 -0.66 13.86 5.25
C GLN A 155 -0.31 12.76 6.25
N TRP A 156 0.86 12.14 6.10
CA TRP A 156 1.32 10.99 6.89
C TRP A 156 2.59 11.38 7.63
N ARG A 157 2.50 11.48 8.96
CA ARG A 157 3.57 11.99 9.82
C ARG A 157 4.18 10.87 10.64
N MET A 158 5.50 10.87 10.70
CA MET A 158 6.28 10.10 11.65
C MET A 158 7.31 11.03 12.31
N ASP A 159 7.18 11.19 13.62
CA ASP A 159 8.00 12.13 14.41
C ASP A 159 8.56 11.43 15.66
N PRO A 160 9.87 11.15 15.71
CA PRO A 160 10.54 10.79 16.94
C PRO A 160 10.78 12.06 17.76
N GLY A 161 9.88 12.35 18.70
CA GLY A 161 9.92 13.52 19.58
C GLY A 161 9.78 13.12 21.05
N CYS A 162 10.45 13.80 21.99
CA CYS A 162 10.25 13.58 23.42
C CYS A 162 9.54 14.78 24.07
N CYS A 163 8.87 14.58 25.21
CA CYS A 163 8.44 15.65 26.11
C CYS A 163 7.55 16.77 25.51
N GLY A 164 6.72 16.45 24.52
CA GLY A 164 5.76 17.41 23.95
C GLY A 164 6.35 18.37 22.89
N SER A 165 7.58 18.17 22.44
CA SER A 165 8.10 18.83 21.24
C SER A 165 7.75 17.99 20.00
N ASP A 166 6.51 18.08 19.57
CA ASP A 166 6.14 17.70 18.21
C ASP A 166 6.66 18.81 17.29
N PHE A 167 7.55 18.48 16.34
CA PHE A 167 8.14 19.46 15.42
C PHE A 167 7.25 19.74 14.20
#